data_AF-A0A7F8RSL4-F1
#
_entry.id   AF-A0A7F8RSL4-F1
#
_cell.length_a   1.000
_cell.length_b   1.000
_cell.length_c   1.000
_cell.angle_alpha   90.00
_cell.angle_beta   90.00
_cell.angle_gamma   90.00
#
_symmetry.space_group_name_H-M   'P 1'
#
loop_
_entity.id
_entity.type
_entity.pdbx_description
1 polymer ?
#
loop_
_entity_poly.entity_id
_entity_poly.type
_entity_poly.pdbx_seq_one_letter_code
_entity_poly.pdbx_strand_id
1 'polypeptide(L)'
;MVGFSKVTNYIFDSLRGSDPSTHQRPPSEMADFLSDAIPGLKINQQEEPGFEVITRIDLGERPIVQRREPVSLEEWTKNIDSEGRILNVDNMKQMIFRGGLSHVLRKQAWKFLLGYFPWDSTKEERTQLQKQKT
;
A
#
# COMPACT_ATOMS: atom_id res chain seq x y z
N MET A 1 31.14 6.31 -16.75
CA MET A 1 30.82 5.21 -15.82
C MET A 1 29.31 5.13 -15.78
N VAL A 2 28.71 4.30 -16.64
CA VAL A 2 27.25 4.20 -16.80
C VAL A 2 26.74 3.30 -15.70
N GLY A 3 26.23 3.89 -14.62
CA GLY A 3 25.62 3.17 -13.52
C GLY A 3 24.17 2.85 -13.84
N PHE A 4 23.70 1.66 -13.49
CA PHE A 4 22.30 1.26 -13.63
C PHE A 4 21.37 2.15 -12.81
N SER A 5 20.13 2.32 -13.31
CA SER A 5 19.04 2.96 -12.58
C SER A 5 18.83 2.33 -11.19
N LYS A 6 18.45 3.15 -10.20
CA LYS A 6 18.11 2.71 -8.83
C LYS A 6 17.01 1.64 -8.81
N VAL A 7 16.09 1.69 -9.78
CA VAL A 7 15.01 0.70 -9.94
C VAL A 7 15.59 -0.64 -10.37
N THR A 8 16.55 -0.61 -11.31
CA THR A 8 17.25 -1.81 -11.79
C THR A 8 18.01 -2.48 -10.65
N ASN A 9 18.66 -1.70 -9.76
CA ASN A 9 19.30 -2.24 -8.54
C ASN A 9 18.29 -2.83 -7.55
N TYR A 10 17.14 -2.18 -7.35
CA TYR A 10 16.09 -2.69 -6.44
C TYR A 10 15.49 -4.02 -6.93
N ILE A 11 15.16 -4.12 -8.23
CA ILE A 11 14.72 -5.38 -8.84
C ILE A 11 15.84 -6.43 -8.73
N PHE A 12 17.09 -6.02 -8.89
CA PHE A 12 18.25 -6.88 -8.72
C PHE A 12 18.32 -7.51 -7.33
N ASP A 13 18.32 -6.67 -6.31
CA ASP A 13 18.48 -7.07 -4.92
C ASP A 13 17.32 -7.96 -4.46
N SER A 14 16.11 -7.68 -4.96
CA SER A 14 14.91 -8.44 -4.62
C SER A 14 14.86 -9.82 -5.29
N LEU A 15 15.53 -10.03 -6.43
CA LEU A 15 15.53 -11.30 -7.17
C LEU A 15 16.78 -12.17 -6.92
N ARG A 16 17.94 -11.58 -6.62
CA ARG A 16 19.21 -12.34 -6.51
C ARG A 16 19.48 -12.96 -5.13
N GLY A 17 18.84 -12.49 -4.06
CA GLY A 17 19.26 -12.87 -2.71
C GLY A 17 20.73 -12.48 -2.42
N SER A 18 21.21 -12.74 -1.21
CA SER A 18 22.50 -12.25 -0.71
C SER A 18 23.72 -13.02 -1.25
N ASP A 19 23.90 -13.11 -2.58
CA ASP A 19 25.10 -13.67 -3.19
C ASP A 19 26.11 -12.58 -3.61
N PRO A 20 27.23 -12.40 -2.86
CA PRO A 20 28.20 -11.32 -3.06
C PRO A 20 29.04 -11.45 -4.34
N SER A 21 28.99 -12.60 -5.04
CA SER A 21 29.79 -12.86 -6.24
C SER A 21 29.30 -12.12 -7.50
N THR A 22 28.12 -11.50 -7.46
CA THR A 22 27.46 -10.91 -8.64
C THR A 22 27.59 -9.39 -8.76
N HIS A 23 28.24 -8.73 -7.79
CA HIS A 23 28.31 -7.26 -7.70
C HIS A 23 29.34 -6.59 -8.64
N GLN A 24 30.08 -7.37 -9.45
CA GLN A 24 31.20 -6.87 -10.28
C GLN A 24 31.05 -7.14 -11.79
N ARG A 25 29.91 -7.64 -12.28
CA ARG A 25 29.77 -7.93 -13.71
C ARG A 25 29.54 -6.66 -14.54
N PRO A 26 30.10 -6.59 -15.77
CA PRO A 26 29.94 -5.45 -16.65
C PRO A 26 28.46 -5.24 -17.04
N PRO A 27 28.02 -4.00 -17.31
CA PRO A 27 26.62 -3.68 -17.55
C PRO A 27 25.94 -4.48 -18.67
N SER A 28 26.67 -4.84 -19.72
CA SER A 28 26.14 -5.67 -20.80
C SER A 28 25.72 -7.06 -20.33
N GLU A 29 26.53 -7.72 -19.48
CA GLU A 29 26.23 -9.05 -18.94
C GLU A 29 25.11 -9.04 -17.89
N MET A 30 24.86 -7.88 -17.27
CA MET A 30 23.78 -7.71 -16.29
C MET A 30 22.41 -7.56 -16.98
N ALA A 31 22.36 -6.96 -18.17
CA ALA A 31 21.14 -6.89 -18.97
C ALA A 31 20.69 -8.29 -19.43
N ASP A 32 21.64 -9.14 -19.86
CA ASP A 32 21.38 -10.52 -20.24
C ASP A 32 20.82 -11.34 -19.06
N PHE A 33 21.41 -11.19 -17.87
CA PHE A 33 20.88 -11.85 -16.66
C PHE A 33 19.47 -11.39 -16.30
N LEU A 34 19.13 -10.11 -16.46
CA LEU A 34 17.78 -9.60 -16.20
C LEU A 34 16.77 -10.14 -17.21
N SER A 35 17.19 -10.31 -18.48
CA SER A 35 16.38 -10.97 -19.51
C SER A 35 16.13 -12.45 -19.17
N ASP A 36 17.11 -13.14 -18.60
CA ASP A 36 16.98 -14.54 -18.17
C ASP A 36 16.12 -14.69 -16.91
N ALA A 37 16.27 -13.79 -15.94
CA ALA A 37 15.52 -13.82 -14.68
C ALA A 37 14.05 -13.41 -14.85
N ILE A 38 13.75 -12.52 -15.80
CA ILE A 38 12.40 -12.07 -16.13
C ILE A 38 12.16 -12.31 -17.63
N PRO A 39 11.66 -13.50 -18.01
CA PRO A 39 11.35 -13.81 -19.40
C PRO A 39 10.43 -12.76 -20.03
N GLY A 40 10.89 -12.12 -21.11
CA GLY A 40 10.12 -11.11 -21.85
C GLY A 40 10.49 -9.65 -21.55
N LEU A 41 11.31 -9.39 -20.53
CA LEU A 41 11.76 -8.04 -20.19
C LEU A 41 12.62 -7.44 -21.31
N LYS A 42 12.07 -6.43 -22.01
CA LYS A 42 12.84 -5.60 -22.96
C LYS A 42 13.06 -4.21 -22.36
N ILE A 43 14.30 -3.92 -22.01
CA ILE A 43 14.73 -2.58 -21.58
C ILE A 43 15.03 -1.78 -22.85
N ASN A 44 14.27 -0.71 -23.10
CA ASN A 44 14.61 0.20 -24.20
C ASN A 44 15.78 1.07 -23.74
N GLN A 45 16.94 0.93 -24.39
CA GLN A 45 18.15 1.71 -24.09
C GLN A 45 18.12 3.11 -24.75
N GLN A 46 16.99 3.56 -25.31
CA GLN A 46 16.86 4.95 -25.71
C GLN A 46 16.96 5.85 -24.48
N GLU A 47 18.09 6.55 -24.38
CA GLU A 47 18.37 7.59 -23.38
C GLU A 47 17.41 8.78 -23.58
N GLU A 48 16.18 8.69 -23.07
CA GLU A 48 15.47 9.92 -22.68
C GLU A 48 16.11 10.43 -21.37
N PRO A 49 16.47 11.71 -21.26
CA PRO A 49 17.17 12.22 -20.07
C PRO A 49 16.32 12.05 -18.80
N GLY A 50 16.57 10.99 -18.04
CA GLY A 50 16.08 10.82 -16.66
C GLY A 50 15.30 9.55 -16.33
N PHE A 51 14.85 8.74 -17.30
CA PHE A 51 14.09 7.51 -17.02
C PHE A 51 14.37 6.39 -18.02
N GLU A 52 14.58 5.16 -17.53
CA GLU A 52 14.62 3.94 -18.35
C GLU A 52 13.21 3.37 -18.50
N VAL A 53 12.71 3.22 -19.73
CA VAL A 53 11.37 2.68 -20.00
C VAL A 53 11.42 1.15 -20.05
N ILE A 54 10.75 0.50 -19.10
CA ILE A 54 10.53 -0.95 -19.12
C ILE A 54 9.38 -1.25 -20.10
N THR A 55 9.69 -1.74 -21.29
CA THR A 55 8.69 -1.81 -22.39
C THR A 55 7.88 -3.10 -22.43
N ARG A 56 8.26 -4.14 -21.68
CA ARG A 56 7.63 -5.47 -21.78
C ARG A 56 7.69 -6.26 -20.47
N ILE A 57 7.05 -5.78 -19.41
CA ILE A 57 6.58 -6.69 -18.36
C ILE A 57 5.13 -6.99 -18.72
N ASP A 58 4.86 -8.22 -19.16
CA ASP A 58 3.48 -8.71 -19.19
C ASP A 58 3.05 -8.89 -17.73
N LEU A 59 2.29 -7.92 -17.20
CA LEU A 59 1.79 -7.94 -15.83
C LEU A 59 0.62 -8.92 -15.65
N GLY A 60 0.25 -9.65 -16.71
CA GLY A 60 -0.91 -10.52 -16.74
C GLY A 60 -2.23 -9.75 -16.78
N GLU A 61 -3.33 -10.50 -16.71
CA GLU A 61 -4.66 -9.91 -16.72
C GLU A 61 -4.99 -9.20 -15.40
N ARG A 62 -5.59 -8.02 -15.49
CA ARG A 62 -6.07 -7.28 -14.31
C ARG A 62 -7.21 -8.07 -13.65
N PRO A 63 -7.11 -8.40 -12.35
CA PRO A 63 -8.16 -9.14 -11.66
C PRO A 63 -9.45 -8.32 -11.56
N ILE A 64 -10.58 -9.01 -11.64
CA ILE A 64 -11.90 -8.43 -11.34
C ILE A 64 -12.06 -8.37 -9.83
N VAL A 65 -12.29 -7.18 -9.29
CA VAL A 65 -12.46 -6.96 -7.84
C VAL A 65 -13.92 -6.65 -7.53
N GLN A 66 -14.51 -7.40 -6.61
CA GLN A 66 -15.85 -7.13 -6.09
C GLN A 66 -15.78 -6.24 -4.85
N ARG A 67 -16.64 -5.22 -4.79
CA ARG A 67 -16.79 -4.35 -3.62
C ARG A 67 -17.78 -4.95 -2.63
N ARG A 68 -17.62 -4.56 -1.37
CA ARG A 68 -18.59 -4.85 -0.30
C ARG A 68 -19.62 -3.72 -0.23
N GLU A 69 -20.77 -4.00 0.38
CA GLU A 69 -21.68 -2.95 0.83
C GLU A 69 -21.03 -2.04 1.90
N PRO A 70 -21.47 -0.77 2.01
CA PRO A 70 -20.96 0.17 3.00
C PRO A 70 -21.21 -0.31 4.43
N VAL A 71 -20.28 0.02 5.33
CA VAL A 71 -20.44 -0.27 6.77
C VAL A 71 -21.65 0.49 7.31
N SER A 72 -22.60 -0.26 7.87
CA SER A 72 -23.81 0.29 8.49
C SER A 72 -23.53 0.77 9.92
N LEU A 73 -24.46 1.55 10.49
CA LEU A 73 -24.36 1.97 11.89
C LEU A 73 -24.37 0.76 12.84
N GLU A 74 -25.16 -0.27 12.54
CA GLU A 74 -25.25 -1.48 13.33
C GLU A 74 -23.95 -2.29 13.33
N GLU A 75 -23.30 -2.42 12.17
CA GLU A 75 -22.00 -3.08 12.09
C GLU A 75 -20.93 -2.31 12.86
N TRP A 76 -20.97 -0.98 12.77
CA TRP A 76 -20.06 -0.12 13.52
C TRP A 76 -20.24 -0.25 15.03
N THR A 77 -21.48 -0.21 15.53
CA THR A 77 -21.75 -0.34 16.97
C THR A 77 -21.39 -1.71 17.51
N LYS A 78 -21.55 -2.79 16.72
CA LYS A 78 -21.10 -4.14 17.09
C LYS A 78 -19.57 -4.25 17.26
N ASN A 79 -18.81 -3.36 16.64
CA ASN A 79 -17.35 -3.32 16.73
C ASN A 79 -16.84 -2.35 17.80
N ILE A 80 -17.72 -1.83 18.67
CA ILE A 80 -17.38 -0.93 19.76
C ILE A 80 -17.60 -1.64 21.10
N ASP A 81 -16.64 -1.49 22.02
CA ASP A 81 -16.73 -2.01 23.38
C ASP A 81 -17.62 -1.14 24.29
N SER A 82 -17.81 -1.55 25.55
CA SER A 82 -18.61 -0.81 26.52
C SER A 82 -18.06 0.57 26.87
N GLU A 83 -16.74 0.77 26.73
CA GLU A 83 -16.06 2.05 27.00
C GLU A 83 -16.04 2.97 25.77
N GLY A 84 -16.45 2.47 24.61
CA GLY A 84 -16.48 3.20 23.36
C GLY A 84 -15.23 3.07 22.49
N ARG A 85 -14.33 2.11 22.78
CA ARG A 85 -13.15 1.79 21.96
C ARG A 85 -13.54 0.88 20.81
N ILE A 86 -12.78 0.95 19.72
CA ILE A 86 -12.99 0.07 18.56
C ILE A 86 -12.24 -1.24 18.82
N LEU A 87 -12.96 -2.36 18.85
CA LEU A 87 -12.43 -3.67 19.23
C LEU A 87 -11.34 -4.19 18.28
N ASN A 88 -11.58 -4.15 16.97
CA ASN A 88 -10.64 -4.61 15.96
C ASN A 88 -10.47 -3.54 14.86
N VAL A 89 -9.45 -2.70 15.05
CA VAL A 89 -9.17 -1.56 14.18
C VAL A 89 -8.80 -1.99 12.77
N ASP A 90 -7.99 -3.04 12.61
CA ASP A 90 -7.54 -3.50 11.30
C ASP A 90 -8.70 -4.10 10.49
N ASN A 91 -9.55 -4.91 11.13
CA ASN A 91 -10.76 -5.40 10.49
C ASN A 91 -11.70 -4.25 10.10
N MET A 92 -11.89 -3.26 10.98
CA MET A 92 -12.71 -2.08 10.68
C MET A 92 -12.16 -1.30 9.46
N LYS A 93 -10.84 -1.08 9.39
CA LYS A 93 -10.20 -0.44 8.24
C LYS A 93 -10.39 -1.24 6.95
N GLN A 94 -10.27 -2.57 7.01
CA GLN A 94 -10.52 -3.43 5.84
C GLN A 94 -11.98 -3.36 5.37
N MET A 95 -12.94 -3.37 6.30
CA MET A 95 -14.36 -3.22 5.96
C MET A 95 -14.64 -1.88 5.27
N ILE A 96 -14.09 -0.78 5.81
CA ILE A 96 -14.19 0.56 5.23
C ILE A 96 -13.50 0.62 3.86
N PHE A 97 -12.35 -0.02 3.68
CA PHE A 97 -11.66 -0.05 2.40
C PHE A 97 -12.50 -0.76 1.32
N ARG A 98 -13.07 -1.92 1.64
CA ARG A 98 -13.82 -2.75 0.68
C ARG A 98 -15.18 -2.17 0.32
N GLY A 99 -15.89 -1.57 1.29
CA GLY A 99 -17.28 -1.09 1.08
C GLY A 99 -17.55 0.38 1.37
N GLY A 100 -16.65 1.07 2.06
CA GLY A 100 -16.86 2.45 2.49
C GLY A 100 -17.78 2.56 3.70
N LEU A 101 -18.36 3.76 3.87
CA LEU A 101 -19.19 4.12 5.01
C LEU A 101 -20.57 4.58 4.56
N SER A 102 -21.61 4.07 5.23
CA SER A 102 -22.96 4.63 5.12
C SER A 102 -22.99 6.11 5.51
N HIS A 103 -23.89 6.89 4.89
CA HIS A 103 -23.90 8.35 5.03
C HIS A 103 -23.99 8.81 6.49
N VAL A 104 -24.89 8.19 7.27
CA VAL A 104 -25.12 8.49 8.68
C VAL A 104 -23.85 8.30 9.52
N LEU A 105 -23.00 7.34 9.17
CA LEU A 105 -21.81 7.00 9.94
C LEU A 105 -20.61 7.92 9.65
N ARG A 106 -20.55 8.57 8.48
CA ARG A 106 -19.38 9.36 8.03
C ARG A 106 -18.96 10.42 9.04
N LYS A 107 -19.92 11.18 9.59
CA LYS A 107 -19.65 12.25 10.58
C LYS A 107 -18.87 11.74 11.80
N GLN A 108 -19.13 10.51 12.23
CA GLN A 108 -18.45 9.90 13.37
C GLN A 108 -17.16 9.19 12.94
N ALA A 109 -17.22 8.31 11.94
CA ALA A 109 -16.10 7.47 11.55
C ALA A 109 -14.92 8.27 10.94
N TRP A 110 -15.19 9.37 10.24
CA TRP A 110 -14.12 10.22 9.69
C TRP A 110 -13.23 10.82 10.76
N LYS A 111 -13.75 11.08 11.96
CA LYS A 111 -12.93 11.57 13.07
C LYS A 111 -11.79 10.59 13.41
N PHE A 112 -12.01 9.29 13.26
CA PHE A 112 -10.98 8.28 13.45
C PHE A 112 -10.05 8.16 12.23
N LEU A 113 -10.61 8.12 11.02
CA LEU A 113 -9.84 8.00 9.78
C LEU A 113 -8.88 9.17 9.55
N LEU A 114 -9.28 10.38 9.98
CA LEU A 114 -8.50 11.61 9.84
C LEU A 114 -7.58 11.88 11.04
N GLY A 115 -7.49 10.97 12.00
CA GLY A 115 -6.65 11.13 13.19
C GLY A 115 -7.11 12.20 14.17
N TYR A 116 -8.36 12.69 14.06
CA TYR A 116 -8.94 13.59 15.06
C TYR A 116 -9.19 12.85 16.38
N PHE A 117 -9.60 11.58 16.30
CA PHE A 117 -9.74 10.65 17.41
C PHE A 117 -8.76 9.48 17.28
N PRO A 118 -8.00 9.16 18.34
CA PRO A 118 -7.22 7.92 18.41
C PRO A 118 -8.15 6.69 18.35
N TRP A 119 -7.71 5.61 17.71
CA TRP A 119 -8.53 4.40 17.52
C TRP A 119 -8.75 3.61 18.82
N ASP A 120 -7.80 3.72 19.74
CA ASP A 120 -7.77 3.13 21.07
C ASP A 120 -8.48 3.98 22.14
N SER A 121 -8.93 5.18 21.79
CA SER A 121 -9.56 6.10 22.74
C SER A 121 -10.97 5.70 23.16
N THR A 122 -11.28 5.90 24.45
CA THR A 122 -12.62 5.71 25.01
C THR A 122 -13.56 6.84 24.61
N LYS A 123 -14.85 6.68 24.88
CA LYS A 123 -15.85 7.74 24.67
C LYS A 123 -15.57 8.97 25.55
N GLU A 124 -15.10 8.74 26.77
CA GLU A 124 -14.81 9.78 27.75
C GLU A 124 -13.60 10.62 27.33
N GLU A 125 -12.50 9.97 26.95
CA GLU A 125 -11.31 10.62 26.41
C GLU A 125 -11.63 11.46 25.18
N ARG A 126 -12.44 10.91 24.25
CA ARG A 126 -12.89 11.65 23.06
C ARG A 126 -13.73 12.87 23.40
N THR A 127 -14.52 12.81 24.47
CA THR A 127 -15.30 13.95 24.95
C THR A 127 -14.38 15.04 25.53
N GLN A 128 -13.33 14.66 26.26
CA GLN A 128 -12.33 15.60 26.77
C GLN A 128 -11.53 16.25 25.63
N LEU A 129 -11.10 15.45 24.65
CA LEU A 129 -10.40 15.92 23.44
C LEU A 129 -11.20 16.96 22.64
N GLN A 130 -12.51 16.79 22.55
CA GLN A 130 -13.39 17.77 21.92
C GLN A 130 -13.44 19.09 22.69
N LYS A 131 -13.53 19.03 24.02
CA LYS A 131 -13.57 20.21 24.89
C LYS A 131 -12.27 21.01 24.85
N GLN A 132 -11.13 20.36 24.70
CA GLN A 132 -9.83 21.05 24.61
C GLN A 132 -9.61 21.76 23.27
N LYS A 133 -10.34 21.36 22.22
CA LYS A 133 -10.21 21.92 20.87
C LYS A 133 -11.32 22.91 20.50
N THR A 134 -12.29 23.11 21.38
CA THR A 134 -13.41 24.06 21.23
C THR A 134 -13.16 25.23 22.17
#